data_AF-A0A497CE68-F1
#
_entry.id   AF-A0A497CE68-F1
#
_cell.length_a   1.000
_cell.length_b   1.000
_cell.length_c   1.000
_cell.angle_alpha   90.00
_cell.angle_beta   90.00
_cell.angle_gamma   90.00
#
_symmetry.space_group_name_H-M   'P 1'
#
loop_
_entity.id
_entity.type
_entity.pdbx_description
1 polymer ?
#
loop_
_entity_poly.entity_id
_entity_poly.type
_entity_poly.pdbx_seq_one_letter_code
_entity_poly.pdbx_strand_id
1 'polypeptide(L)'
;MNGYNQGMKKLTFTKTVFGLGFAILLVLGVVWQGPVQAAPQYQLTPFPTPTPGTDGRIIYIIKQGDTLWRIAAITGISVADLRALNNLGADEVVVPGQELFLGLAGPAEVVEPTVVFAITATPAMPTETPEPGFGTLCVLVFEDENGDSIRQEEEHSLPGGAINISNRDGSVSITEDTVEGDDYFCTENLEEGSYNASAAIPEGYNPTMVLNTAVELAAGDISYLTFGAQANSETVEENLPITEDVGKSPLLGLMGVVLLLGGVGLGVYAVWFRKR
;
A
#
# COMPACT_ATOMS: atom_id res chain seq x y z
N MET A 1 -25.07 -47.82 71.76
CA MET A 1 -26.00 -47.09 72.65
C MET A 1 -25.79 -45.60 72.43
N ASN A 2 -26.88 -44.88 72.13
CA ASN A 2 -27.07 -43.41 72.15
C ASN A 2 -26.15 -42.55 71.25
N GLY A 3 -26.61 -41.56 70.51
CA GLY A 3 -27.90 -40.87 70.47
C GLY A 3 -27.71 -39.58 69.64
N TYR A 4 -28.78 -39.18 68.95
CA TYR A 4 -28.90 -38.00 68.09
C TYR A 4 -28.40 -36.68 68.70
N ASN A 5 -27.94 -35.74 67.85
CA ASN A 5 -28.58 -34.43 67.78
C ASN A 5 -28.30 -33.61 66.51
N GLN A 6 -29.39 -33.00 66.05
CA GLN A 6 -29.53 -32.05 64.95
C GLN A 6 -29.03 -30.65 65.35
N GLY A 7 -28.69 -29.79 64.37
CA GLY A 7 -28.56 -28.36 64.67
C GLY A 7 -27.96 -27.47 63.58
N MET A 8 -28.79 -27.09 62.60
CA MET A 8 -28.93 -25.72 62.06
C MET A 8 -27.68 -24.90 61.67
N LYS A 9 -27.61 -24.46 60.39
CA LYS A 9 -28.07 -23.12 59.94
C LYS A 9 -27.77 -22.94 58.45
N LYS A 10 -28.82 -22.66 57.67
CA LYS A 10 -28.72 -22.09 56.32
C LYS A 10 -28.05 -20.71 56.43
N LEU A 11 -27.03 -20.45 55.60
CA LEU A 11 -26.59 -19.09 55.33
C LEU A 11 -26.57 -18.85 53.82
N THR A 12 -27.65 -18.24 53.35
CA THR A 12 -27.80 -17.68 52.03
C THR A 12 -26.81 -16.51 51.89
N PHE A 13 -25.74 -16.67 51.11
CA PHE A 13 -24.83 -15.56 50.80
C PHE A 13 -25.11 -15.02 49.39
N THR A 14 -26.06 -14.11 49.38
CA THR A 14 -26.23 -12.93 48.53
C THR A 14 -25.21 -12.74 47.38
N LYS A 15 -25.76 -12.79 46.17
CA LYS A 15 -25.20 -12.31 44.89
C LYS A 15 -24.99 -10.78 44.92
N THR A 16 -23.93 -10.23 45.52
CA THR A 16 -23.63 -8.78 45.34
C THR A 16 -22.19 -8.36 45.69
N VAL A 17 -21.15 -8.97 45.11
CA VAL A 17 -19.77 -8.43 45.28
C VAL A 17 -18.90 -8.41 44.02
N PHE A 18 -19.28 -9.08 42.92
CA PHE A 18 -18.42 -9.16 41.73
C PHE A 18 -18.53 -7.99 40.73
N GLY A 19 -19.13 -6.86 41.13
CA GLY A 19 -19.33 -5.69 40.25
C GLY A 19 -18.38 -4.51 40.50
N LEU A 20 -17.63 -4.49 41.61
CA LEU A 20 -16.84 -3.31 42.02
C LEU A 20 -15.31 -3.49 41.86
N GLY A 21 -14.83 -4.72 41.66
CA GLY A 21 -13.39 -4.98 41.48
C GLY A 21 -12.84 -4.64 40.08
N PHE A 22 -13.70 -4.62 39.06
CA PHE A 22 -13.27 -4.40 37.66
C PHE A 22 -13.21 -2.92 37.26
N ALA A 23 -13.89 -2.03 38.00
CA ALA A 23 -13.92 -0.60 37.70
C ALA A 23 -12.66 0.16 38.16
N ILE A 24 -11.88 -0.39 39.11
CA ILE A 24 -10.70 0.29 39.67
C ILE A 24 -9.44 0.04 38.82
N LEU A 25 -9.35 -1.07 38.09
CA LEU A 25 -8.25 -1.36 37.17
C LEU A 25 -8.36 -0.63 35.82
N LEU A 26 -9.53 -0.09 35.47
CA LEU A 26 -9.72 0.71 34.26
C LEU A 26 -9.37 2.21 34.43
N VAL A 27 -9.16 2.69 35.66
CA VAL A 27 -8.83 4.10 35.92
C VAL A 27 -7.32 4.34 36.08
N LEU A 28 -6.53 3.31 36.39
CA LEU A 28 -5.07 3.44 36.58
C LEU A 28 -4.23 3.31 35.30
N GLY A 29 -4.82 2.89 34.16
CA GLY A 29 -4.10 2.75 32.89
C GLY A 29 -4.02 4.01 32.01
N VAL A 30 -4.64 5.12 32.42
CA VAL A 30 -4.91 6.28 31.53
C VAL A 30 -3.93 7.44 31.70
N VAL A 31 -2.93 7.38 32.60
CA VAL A 31 -2.12 8.57 32.95
C VAL A 31 -0.62 8.50 32.59
N TRP A 32 -0.20 7.58 31.72
CA TRP A 32 1.17 7.59 31.16
C TRP A 32 1.16 7.79 29.64
N GLN A 33 0.55 8.89 29.22
CA GLN A 33 0.70 9.46 27.88
C GLN A 33 1.69 10.63 28.00
N GLY A 34 2.97 10.33 28.24
CA GLY A 34 4.00 11.35 28.04
C GLY A 34 3.92 11.87 26.60
N PRO A 35 4.30 13.13 26.30
CA PRO A 35 4.35 13.57 24.91
C PRO A 35 5.26 12.62 24.15
N VAL A 36 4.69 11.82 23.25
CA VAL A 36 5.46 11.10 22.25
C VAL A 36 6.03 12.19 21.36
N GLN A 37 7.23 12.66 21.72
CA GLN A 37 7.96 13.58 20.89
C GLN A 37 8.41 12.78 19.68
N ALA A 38 7.62 12.87 18.60
CA ALA A 38 7.99 12.32 17.31
C ALA A 38 9.43 12.76 17.03
N ALA A 39 10.30 11.80 16.69
CA ALA A 39 11.62 12.14 16.20
C ALA A 39 11.47 13.19 15.10
N PRO A 40 12.34 14.23 15.05
CA PRO A 40 12.24 15.25 14.03
C PRO A 40 12.15 14.57 12.67
N GLN A 41 11.07 14.85 11.93
CA GLN A 41 10.95 14.39 10.56
C GLN A 41 12.16 14.96 9.82
N TYR A 42 13.01 14.10 9.27
CA TYR A 42 14.12 14.53 8.42
C TYR A 42 13.52 15.24 7.22
N GLN A 43 13.47 16.58 7.29
CA GLN A 43 13.08 17.40 6.16
C GLN A 43 14.12 17.16 5.07
N LEU A 44 13.67 16.71 3.90
CA LEU A 44 14.51 16.64 2.70
C LEU A 44 14.90 18.07 2.35
N THR A 45 16.07 18.50 2.83
CA THR A 45 16.64 19.78 2.41
C THR A 45 16.90 19.70 0.92
N PRO A 46 16.49 20.71 0.11
CA PRO A 46 16.79 20.72 -1.31
C PRO A 46 18.31 20.60 -1.49
N PHE A 47 18.72 19.52 -2.15
CA PHE A 47 20.11 19.28 -2.47
C PHE A 47 20.44 20.11 -3.71
N PRO A 48 21.34 21.10 -3.63
CA PRO A 48 21.76 21.81 -4.82
C PRO A 48 22.54 20.82 -5.67
N THR A 49 22.01 20.44 -6.82
CA THR A 49 22.77 19.68 -7.81
C THR A 49 23.89 20.60 -8.30
N PRO A 50 25.17 20.22 -8.14
CA PRO A 50 26.29 21.07 -8.55
C PRO A 50 26.29 21.25 -10.07
N THR A 51 26.23 22.50 -10.52
CA THR A 51 26.41 22.85 -11.93
C THR A 51 27.90 22.73 -12.30
N PRO A 52 28.25 22.24 -13.50
CA PRO A 52 29.64 22.16 -13.93
C PRO A 52 30.34 23.53 -13.89
N GLY A 53 31.58 23.55 -13.39
CA GLY A 53 32.45 24.72 -13.45
C GLY A 53 32.86 25.06 -14.88
N THR A 54 33.52 26.21 -15.06
CA THR A 54 34.05 26.67 -16.36
C THR A 54 35.09 25.71 -16.98
N ASP A 55 35.63 24.81 -16.15
CA ASP A 55 36.56 23.74 -16.50
C ASP A 55 35.87 22.39 -16.73
N GLY A 56 34.54 22.36 -16.75
CA GLY A 56 33.72 21.17 -16.91
C GLY A 56 33.65 20.28 -15.68
N ARG A 57 34.35 20.61 -14.58
CA ARG A 57 34.35 19.80 -13.36
C ARG A 57 33.06 20.02 -12.57
N ILE A 58 32.43 18.92 -12.16
CA ILE A 58 31.29 18.93 -11.25
C ILE A 58 31.84 18.67 -9.85
N ILE A 59 31.74 19.68 -8.97
CA ILE A 59 32.24 19.61 -7.59
C ILE A 59 31.06 19.83 -6.64
N TYR A 60 30.88 18.90 -5.71
CA TYR A 60 29.91 18.99 -4.64
C TYR A 60 30.58 19.40 -3.33
N ILE A 61 30.07 20.44 -2.67
CA ILE A 61 30.54 20.84 -1.33
C ILE A 61 29.67 20.17 -0.28
N ILE A 62 30.27 19.26 0.48
CA ILE A 62 29.59 18.42 1.46
C ILE A 62 28.98 19.26 2.57
N LYS A 63 27.71 19.05 2.89
CA LYS A 63 26.98 19.75 3.94
C LYS A 63 26.91 18.92 5.23
N GLN A 64 26.49 19.56 6.31
CA GLN A 64 26.32 18.87 7.59
C GLN A 64 25.29 17.73 7.46
N GLY A 65 25.70 16.52 7.84
CA GLY A 65 24.86 15.33 7.78
C GLY A 65 24.84 14.62 6.43
N ASP A 66 25.64 15.06 5.46
CA ASP A 66 25.87 14.28 4.24
C ASP A 66 26.74 13.04 4.50
N THR A 67 26.47 12.00 3.73
CA THR A 67 27.28 10.78 3.67
C THR A 67 27.54 10.45 2.21
N LEU A 68 28.64 9.75 1.92
CA LEU A 68 28.90 9.27 0.56
C LEU A 68 27.75 8.42 0.01
N TRP A 69 27.08 7.66 0.88
CA TRP A 69 25.91 6.86 0.51
C TRP A 69 24.73 7.73 0.08
N ARG A 70 24.44 8.81 0.84
CA ARG A 70 23.37 9.76 0.48
C ARG A 70 23.70 10.49 -0.81
N ILE A 71 24.95 10.93 -0.98
CA ILE A 71 25.42 11.63 -2.18
C ILE A 71 25.38 10.70 -3.41
N ALA A 72 25.80 9.45 -3.26
CA ALA A 72 25.72 8.45 -4.32
C ALA A 72 24.28 8.22 -4.82
N ALA A 73 23.35 8.06 -3.87
CA ALA A 73 21.94 7.79 -4.18
C ALA A 73 21.27 8.92 -4.97
N ILE A 74 21.65 10.17 -4.72
CA ILE A 74 21.05 11.34 -5.38
C ILE A 74 21.77 11.77 -6.65
N THR A 75 23.07 11.48 -6.78
CA THR A 75 23.83 11.80 -8.01
C THR A 75 23.81 10.65 -9.01
N GLY A 76 23.35 9.45 -8.62
CA GLY A 76 23.39 8.23 -9.44
C GLY A 76 24.81 7.66 -9.63
N ILE A 77 25.80 8.13 -8.85
CA ILE A 77 27.19 7.66 -8.93
C ILE A 77 27.41 6.67 -7.80
N SER A 78 27.99 5.50 -8.06
CA SER A 78 28.22 4.52 -7.00
C SER A 78 29.19 5.06 -5.94
N VAL A 79 29.06 4.60 -4.70
CA VAL A 79 29.99 4.98 -3.60
C VAL A 79 31.43 4.58 -3.95
N ALA A 80 31.61 3.44 -4.63
CA ALA A 80 32.92 2.97 -5.06
C ALA A 80 33.56 3.94 -6.07
N ASP A 81 32.78 4.41 -7.04
CA ASP A 81 33.25 5.37 -8.04
C ASP A 81 33.51 6.75 -7.43
N LEU A 82 32.66 7.23 -6.52
CA LEU A 82 32.92 8.48 -5.78
C LEU A 82 34.23 8.40 -4.99
N ARG A 83 34.50 7.26 -4.35
CA ARG A 83 35.77 7.05 -3.63
C ARG A 83 36.96 7.03 -4.59
N ALA A 84 36.84 6.32 -5.71
CA ALA A 84 37.90 6.25 -6.72
C ALA A 84 38.21 7.62 -7.33
N LEU A 85 37.18 8.41 -7.68
CA LEU A 85 37.31 9.76 -8.24
C LEU A 85 37.99 10.75 -7.29
N ASN A 86 37.83 10.55 -5.98
CA ASN A 86 38.32 11.46 -4.94
C ASN A 86 39.50 10.91 -4.14
N ASN A 87 40.07 9.76 -4.55
CA ASN A 87 41.15 9.05 -3.83
C ASN A 87 40.84 8.79 -2.35
N LEU A 88 39.58 8.48 -2.02
CA LEU A 88 39.14 8.22 -0.65
C LEU A 88 39.33 6.73 -0.30
N GLY A 89 39.93 6.45 0.86
CA GLY A 89 40.08 5.10 1.39
C GLY A 89 38.73 4.45 1.76
N ALA A 90 38.67 3.12 1.92
CA ALA A 90 37.41 2.41 2.20
C ALA A 90 36.72 2.87 3.50
N ASP A 91 37.50 3.17 4.53
CA ASP A 91 37.04 3.62 5.85
C ASP A 91 37.04 5.15 6.02
N GLU A 92 37.40 5.87 4.97
CA GLU A 92 37.50 7.32 5.04
C GLU A 92 36.11 7.97 5.06
N VAL A 93 35.88 8.81 6.07
CA VAL A 93 34.63 9.51 6.30
C VAL A 93 34.75 10.93 5.75
N VAL A 94 33.75 11.32 4.96
CA VAL A 94 33.67 12.68 4.43
C VAL A 94 33.18 13.67 5.47
N VAL A 95 33.68 14.90 5.42
CA VAL A 95 33.35 15.95 6.40
C VAL A 95 32.65 17.14 5.75
N PRO A 96 31.79 17.87 6.50
CA PRO A 96 31.17 19.09 5.98
C PRO A 96 32.21 20.14 5.56
N GLY A 97 31.99 20.77 4.41
CA GLY A 97 32.90 21.72 3.77
C GLY A 97 33.91 21.08 2.82
N GLN A 98 34.00 19.75 2.77
CA GLN A 98 34.87 19.04 1.84
C GLN A 98 34.31 19.13 0.41
N GLU A 99 35.21 19.38 -0.55
CA GLU A 99 34.90 19.30 -1.98
C GLU A 99 34.97 17.85 -2.45
N LEU A 100 33.92 17.40 -3.12
CA LEU A 100 33.78 16.06 -3.68
C LEU A 100 33.61 16.18 -5.20
N PHE A 101 34.61 15.72 -5.93
CA PHE A 101 34.60 15.66 -7.38
C PHE A 101 33.66 14.55 -7.85
N LEU A 102 32.60 14.93 -8.57
CA LEU A 102 31.59 14.01 -9.08
C LEU A 102 31.89 13.56 -10.53
N GLY A 103 32.70 14.33 -11.27
CA GLY A 103 33.08 13.99 -12.64
C GLY A 103 33.22 15.21 -13.54
N LEU A 104 33.36 14.96 -14.84
CA LEU A 104 33.36 15.99 -15.87
C LEU A 104 32.00 15.99 -16.56
N ALA A 105 31.33 17.13 -16.62
CA ALA A 105 30.38 17.34 -17.70
C ALA A 105 31.19 17.54 -18.98
N GLY A 106 30.76 16.90 -20.07
CA GLY A 106 31.28 17.25 -21.40
C GLY A 106 31.19 18.76 -21.61
N PRO A 107 32.06 19.35 -22.45
CA PRO A 107 32.10 20.80 -22.63
C PRO A 107 30.70 21.30 -22.89
N ALA A 108 30.21 22.19 -22.01
CA ALA A 108 29.06 23.01 -22.32
C ALA A 108 29.33 23.60 -23.70
N GLU A 109 28.46 23.35 -24.68
CA GLU A 109 28.60 23.94 -26.00
C GLU A 109 28.79 25.44 -25.80
N VAL A 110 30.00 25.89 -26.14
CA VAL A 110 30.39 27.28 -26.06
C VAL A 110 29.59 27.99 -27.13
N VAL A 111 28.43 28.55 -26.76
CA VAL A 111 27.81 29.61 -27.54
C VAL A 111 28.74 30.82 -27.44
N GLU A 112 29.60 30.94 -28.46
CA GLU A 112 30.51 32.05 -28.68
C GLU A 112 29.76 33.39 -28.63
N PRO A 113 30.28 34.43 -27.97
CA PRO A 113 29.62 35.73 -27.94
C PRO A 113 29.72 36.37 -29.33
N THR A 114 28.70 36.14 -30.17
CA THR A 114 28.51 36.87 -31.42
C THR A 114 28.41 38.37 -31.10
N VAL A 115 29.35 39.15 -31.63
CA VAL A 115 29.35 40.61 -31.52
C VAL A 115 28.10 41.15 -32.21
N VAL A 116 27.08 41.49 -31.42
CA VAL A 116 25.84 42.11 -31.90
C VAL A 116 26.09 43.57 -32.23
N PHE A 117 26.24 43.86 -33.51
CA PHE A 117 25.93 45.19 -34.04
C PHE A 117 24.44 45.43 -33.79
N ALA A 118 24.12 46.53 -33.12
CA ALA A 118 22.76 46.97 -32.85
C ALA A 118 22.03 47.30 -34.16
N ILE A 119 21.49 46.28 -34.81
CA ILE A 119 20.37 46.43 -35.73
C ILE A 119 19.10 46.47 -34.88
N THR A 120 18.31 47.53 -35.08
CA THR A 120 16.99 47.71 -34.48
C THR A 120 16.21 46.39 -34.52
N ALA A 121 15.88 45.85 -33.35
CA ALA A 121 15.20 44.57 -33.22
C ALA A 121 13.86 44.59 -33.96
N THR A 122 13.79 43.86 -35.06
CA THR A 122 12.56 43.22 -35.50
C THR A 122 12.06 42.36 -34.34
N PRO A 123 10.77 42.39 -33.96
CA PRO A 123 10.27 41.58 -32.86
C PRO A 123 10.65 40.11 -33.10
N ALA A 124 11.35 39.51 -32.13
CA ALA A 124 11.63 38.10 -32.14
C ALA A 124 10.29 37.35 -32.26
N MET A 125 10.20 36.46 -33.26
CA MET A 125 9.11 35.48 -33.30
C MET A 125 9.15 34.68 -31.99
N PRO A 126 8.01 34.25 -31.46
CA PRO A 126 7.97 33.46 -30.23
C PRO A 126 8.95 32.29 -30.36
N THR A 127 9.88 32.16 -29.40
CA THR A 127 10.68 30.96 -29.22
C THR A 127 9.70 29.80 -29.06
N GLU A 128 9.75 28.81 -29.95
CA GLU A 128 8.88 27.64 -29.83
C GLU A 128 9.15 26.98 -28.48
N THR A 129 8.09 26.81 -27.69
CA THR A 129 8.12 25.97 -26.50
C THR A 129 8.55 24.59 -26.95
N PRO A 130 9.56 23.95 -26.32
CA PRO A 130 9.96 22.60 -26.68
C PRO A 130 8.72 21.70 -26.68
N GLU A 131 8.54 20.93 -27.76
CA GLU A 131 7.41 20.01 -27.89
C GLU A 131 7.48 18.99 -26.74
N PRO A 132 6.39 18.77 -25.99
CA PRO A 132 6.40 17.80 -24.91
C PRO A 132 6.72 16.42 -25.46
N GLY A 133 7.63 15.71 -24.79
CA GLY A 133 7.96 14.35 -25.17
C GLY A 133 6.89 13.36 -24.74
N PHE A 134 6.93 12.17 -25.35
CA PHE A 134 5.98 11.10 -25.08
C PHE A 134 6.69 9.84 -24.59
N GLY A 135 6.06 9.09 -23.68
CA GLY A 135 6.49 7.78 -23.22
C GLY A 135 5.40 6.71 -23.34
N THR A 136 5.71 5.52 -22.82
CA THR A 136 4.84 4.34 -22.82
C THR A 136 4.75 3.75 -21.42
N LEU A 137 3.54 3.38 -21.00
CA LEU A 137 3.29 2.69 -19.73
C LEU A 137 2.66 1.33 -20.00
N CYS A 138 3.32 0.28 -19.53
CA CYS A 138 2.92 -1.11 -19.68
C CYS A 138 2.54 -1.69 -18.32
N VAL A 139 1.33 -2.22 -18.19
CA VAL A 139 0.78 -2.75 -16.94
C VAL A 139 0.33 -4.19 -17.14
N LEU A 140 0.61 -5.05 -16.16
CA LEU A 140 0.16 -6.44 -16.15
C LEU A 140 -0.40 -6.80 -14.77
N VAL A 141 -1.50 -7.55 -14.74
CA VAL A 141 -2.00 -8.20 -13.52
C VAL A 141 -1.69 -9.69 -13.63
N PHE A 142 -1.09 -10.27 -12.60
CA PHE A 142 -0.63 -11.66 -12.61
C PHE A 142 -1.13 -12.44 -11.39
N GLU A 143 -1.22 -13.77 -11.55
CA GLU A 143 -1.50 -14.69 -10.46
C GLU A 143 -0.21 -14.99 -9.68
N ASP A 144 -0.16 -14.52 -8.45
CA ASP A 144 0.97 -14.69 -7.52
C ASP A 144 0.79 -16.02 -6.76
N GLU A 145 1.14 -17.12 -7.42
CA GLU A 145 0.91 -18.48 -6.90
C GLU A 145 1.68 -18.73 -5.59
N ASN A 146 2.85 -18.11 -5.44
CA ASN A 146 3.72 -18.33 -4.29
C ASN A 146 3.57 -17.25 -3.20
N GLY A 147 2.90 -16.14 -3.50
CA GLY A 147 2.58 -15.05 -2.58
C GLY A 147 3.76 -14.10 -2.29
N ASP A 148 4.78 -14.05 -3.13
CA ASP A 148 6.00 -13.25 -2.91
C ASP A 148 5.92 -11.83 -3.47
N SER A 149 4.81 -11.48 -4.14
CA SER A 149 4.56 -10.17 -4.73
C SER A 149 5.52 -9.76 -5.84
N ILE A 150 6.19 -10.71 -6.50
CA ILE A 150 7.13 -10.46 -7.59
C ILE A 150 6.76 -11.37 -8.75
N ARG A 151 6.48 -10.81 -9.92
CA ARG A 151 6.16 -11.63 -11.09
C ARG A 151 7.33 -12.54 -11.47
N GLN A 152 7.07 -13.83 -11.62
CA GLN A 152 8.01 -14.83 -12.15
C GLN A 152 7.62 -15.30 -13.57
N GLU A 153 8.48 -16.08 -14.22
CA GLU A 153 8.22 -16.58 -15.59
C GLU A 153 7.11 -17.64 -15.62
N GLU A 154 6.96 -18.40 -14.54
CA GLU A 154 5.94 -19.42 -14.39
C GLU A 154 4.56 -18.85 -14.02
N GLU A 155 4.50 -17.58 -13.59
CA GLU A 155 3.28 -16.90 -13.18
C GLU A 155 2.59 -16.22 -14.36
N HIS A 156 1.33 -16.63 -14.56
CA HIS A 156 0.53 -16.20 -15.70
C HIS A 156 -0.26 -14.93 -15.40
N SER A 157 -0.74 -14.27 -16.44
CA SER A 157 -1.68 -13.16 -16.27
C SER A 157 -3.00 -13.59 -15.63
N LEU A 158 -3.62 -12.65 -14.92
CA LEU A 158 -4.87 -12.86 -14.21
C LEU A 158 -6.04 -12.15 -14.94
N PRO A 159 -6.88 -12.87 -15.70
CA PRO A 159 -8.01 -12.28 -16.42
C PRO A 159 -9.20 -11.93 -15.52
N GLY A 160 -10.08 -11.03 -16.01
CA GLY A 160 -11.34 -10.68 -15.35
C GLY A 160 -11.26 -9.57 -14.29
N GLY A 161 -10.07 -9.02 -14.08
CA GLY A 161 -9.85 -7.77 -13.36
C GLY A 161 -9.90 -6.56 -14.31
N ALA A 162 -9.44 -5.42 -13.84
CA ALA A 162 -9.30 -4.21 -14.66
C ALA A 162 -8.05 -3.42 -14.30
N ILE A 163 -7.49 -2.70 -15.27
CA ILE A 163 -6.37 -1.77 -15.11
C ILE A 163 -6.90 -0.36 -15.35
N ASN A 164 -6.47 0.61 -14.52
CA ASN A 164 -6.73 2.03 -14.75
C ASN A 164 -5.44 2.85 -14.70
N ILE A 165 -5.21 3.65 -15.74
CA ILE A 165 -4.09 4.59 -15.87
C ILE A 165 -4.67 6.00 -15.96
N SER A 166 -4.26 6.89 -15.07
CA SER A 166 -4.74 8.28 -15.05
C SER A 166 -3.64 9.25 -14.67
N ASN A 167 -3.75 10.51 -15.07
CA ASN A 167 -2.86 11.58 -14.62
C ASN A 167 -3.56 12.54 -13.68
N ARG A 168 -2.78 13.40 -13.02
CA ARG A 168 -3.28 14.26 -11.93
C ARG A 168 -4.23 15.36 -12.41
N ASP A 169 -4.03 15.87 -13.61
CA ASP A 169 -4.87 16.88 -14.25
C ASP A 169 -6.14 16.28 -14.88
N GLY A 170 -6.24 14.96 -14.98
CA GLY A 170 -7.40 14.23 -15.46
C GLY A 170 -7.57 14.26 -16.99
N SER A 171 -6.54 14.69 -17.72
CA SER A 171 -6.53 14.66 -19.19
C SER A 171 -6.38 13.25 -19.76
N VAL A 172 -5.82 12.32 -18.97
CA VAL A 172 -5.72 10.89 -19.27
C VAL A 172 -6.47 10.10 -18.19
N SER A 173 -7.36 9.21 -18.63
CA SER A 173 -8.05 8.22 -17.79
C SER A 173 -8.44 7.05 -18.68
N ILE A 174 -7.63 6.00 -18.68
CA ILE A 174 -7.78 4.82 -19.54
C ILE A 174 -8.07 3.64 -18.63
N THR A 175 -9.10 2.88 -18.97
CA THR A 175 -9.49 1.67 -18.27
C THR A 175 -9.58 0.53 -19.27
N GLU A 176 -8.96 -0.60 -18.94
CA GLU A 176 -8.96 -1.82 -19.76
C GLU A 176 -9.18 -3.04 -18.86
N ASP A 177 -9.91 -4.04 -19.36
CA ASP A 177 -10.08 -5.31 -18.66
C ASP A 177 -8.83 -6.18 -18.78
N THR A 178 -8.51 -6.94 -17.74
CA THR A 178 -7.39 -7.89 -17.83
C THR A 178 -7.80 -9.11 -18.63
N VAL A 179 -6.95 -9.51 -19.58
CA VAL A 179 -7.19 -10.64 -20.48
C VAL A 179 -6.19 -11.76 -20.22
N GLU A 180 -6.52 -12.96 -20.69
CA GLU A 180 -5.61 -14.11 -20.64
C GLU A 180 -4.44 -13.90 -21.61
N GLY A 181 -3.24 -14.28 -21.19
CA GLY A 181 -2.00 -14.13 -21.94
C GLY A 181 -0.97 -13.25 -21.22
N ASP A 182 0.31 -13.57 -21.35
CA ASP A 182 1.40 -12.94 -20.59
C ASP A 182 1.82 -11.56 -21.10
N ASP A 183 1.05 -10.99 -22.02
CA ASP A 183 1.33 -9.70 -22.65
C ASP A 183 0.89 -8.55 -21.74
N TYR A 184 1.74 -7.52 -21.65
CA TYR A 184 1.41 -6.29 -20.93
C TYR A 184 0.38 -5.46 -21.71
N PHE A 185 -0.56 -4.85 -20.99
CA PHE A 185 -1.37 -3.77 -21.54
C PHE A 185 -0.51 -2.50 -21.60
N CYS A 186 -0.11 -2.10 -22.81
CA CYS A 186 0.72 -0.92 -23.03
C CYS A 186 -0.09 0.25 -23.61
N THR A 187 -0.02 1.38 -22.94
CA THR A 187 -0.50 2.67 -23.46
C THR A 187 0.68 3.49 -23.96
N GLU A 188 0.70 3.79 -25.24
CA GLU A 188 1.72 4.59 -25.91
C GLU A 188 1.30 6.06 -26.01
N ASN A 189 2.26 6.92 -26.35
CA ASN A 189 2.06 8.35 -26.61
C ASN A 189 1.46 9.11 -25.40
N LEU A 190 1.88 8.73 -24.20
CA LEU A 190 1.56 9.47 -22.97
C LEU A 190 2.53 10.63 -22.84
N GLU A 191 2.02 11.85 -22.64
CA GLU A 191 2.87 13.02 -22.38
C GLU A 191 3.78 12.78 -21.16
N GLU A 192 4.99 13.33 -21.18
CA GLU A 192 5.86 13.25 -20.01
C GLU A 192 5.19 13.86 -18.76
N GLY A 193 5.29 13.18 -17.62
CA GLY A 193 4.68 13.63 -16.38
C GLY A 193 4.31 12.51 -15.40
N SER A 194 3.46 12.88 -14.44
CA SER A 194 3.09 12.02 -13.31
C SER A 194 1.76 11.31 -13.54
N TYR A 195 1.82 9.98 -13.52
CA TYR A 195 0.69 9.08 -13.73
C TYR A 195 0.42 8.25 -12.46
N ASN A 196 -0.82 7.78 -12.37
CA ASN A 196 -1.29 6.83 -11.39
C ASN A 196 -1.82 5.61 -12.13
N ALA A 197 -1.18 4.47 -11.90
CA ALA A 197 -1.61 3.19 -12.41
C ALA A 197 -2.19 2.37 -11.26
N SER A 198 -3.33 1.75 -11.50
CA SER A 198 -4.05 0.95 -10.52
C SER A 198 -4.67 -0.28 -11.15
N ALA A 199 -4.93 -1.29 -10.33
CA ALA A 199 -5.61 -2.51 -10.75
C ALA A 199 -6.79 -2.85 -9.83
N ALA A 200 -7.82 -3.43 -10.41
CA ALA A 200 -8.92 -4.08 -9.72
C ALA A 200 -8.77 -5.59 -9.89
N ILE A 201 -8.75 -6.32 -8.78
CA ILE A 201 -8.59 -7.77 -8.76
C ILE A 201 -9.95 -8.45 -8.97
N PRO A 202 -10.04 -9.51 -9.80
CA PRO A 202 -11.28 -10.25 -10.02
C PRO A 202 -11.82 -10.90 -8.73
N GLU A 203 -13.10 -11.27 -8.76
CA GLU A 203 -13.70 -12.06 -7.70
C GLU A 203 -12.96 -13.40 -7.50
N GLY A 204 -12.89 -13.86 -6.26
CA GLY A 204 -12.20 -15.11 -5.92
C GLY A 204 -10.68 -14.97 -5.75
N TYR A 205 -10.13 -13.77 -5.85
CA TYR A 205 -8.70 -13.48 -5.62
C TYR A 205 -8.52 -12.38 -4.56
N ASN A 206 -7.39 -12.45 -3.85
CA ASN A 206 -6.93 -11.45 -2.89
C ASN A 206 -5.64 -10.80 -3.39
N PRO A 207 -5.51 -9.47 -3.36
CA PRO A 207 -4.27 -8.81 -3.74
C PRO A 207 -3.13 -9.20 -2.80
N THR A 208 -1.97 -9.48 -3.37
CA THR A 208 -0.74 -9.75 -2.61
C THR A 208 0.11 -8.49 -2.45
N MET A 209 -0.14 -7.46 -3.26
CA MET A 209 0.58 -6.19 -3.25
C MET A 209 -0.33 -4.96 -3.29
N VAL A 210 0.29 -3.77 -3.25
CA VAL A 210 -0.43 -2.50 -3.41
C VAL A 210 -0.89 -2.36 -4.86
N LEU A 211 -2.20 -2.17 -5.06
CA LEU A 211 -2.83 -2.08 -6.38
C LEU A 211 -2.90 -0.65 -6.94
N ASN A 212 -2.10 0.26 -6.40
CA ASN A 212 -2.09 1.66 -6.81
C ASN A 212 -0.68 2.23 -6.65
N THR A 213 -0.08 2.62 -7.77
CA THR A 213 1.30 3.11 -7.84
C THR A 213 1.38 4.36 -8.70
N ALA A 214 2.13 5.36 -8.21
CA ALA A 214 2.48 6.53 -8.99
C ALA A 214 3.73 6.25 -9.83
N VAL A 215 3.73 6.71 -11.08
CA VAL A 215 4.83 6.54 -12.05
C VAL A 215 5.14 7.91 -12.66
N GLU A 216 6.40 8.30 -12.63
CA GLU A 216 6.90 9.45 -13.38
C GLU A 216 7.41 8.95 -14.73
N LEU A 217 6.89 9.51 -15.82
CA LEU A 217 7.21 9.11 -17.18
C LEU A 217 7.99 10.24 -17.86
N ALA A 218 9.22 9.99 -18.31
CA ALA A 218 9.96 10.94 -19.12
C ALA A 218 9.77 10.67 -20.63
N ALA A 219 10.13 11.66 -21.44
CA ALA A 219 10.15 11.52 -22.90
C ALA A 219 10.98 10.31 -23.37
N GLY A 220 10.34 9.38 -24.08
CA GLY A 220 10.93 8.16 -24.62
C GLY A 220 11.01 6.99 -23.63
N ASP A 221 10.59 7.17 -22.38
CA ASP A 221 10.60 6.10 -21.38
C ASP A 221 9.55 5.03 -21.67
N ILE A 222 9.89 3.79 -21.36
CA ILE A 222 8.94 2.68 -21.30
C ILE A 222 8.97 2.15 -19.86
N SER A 223 7.88 2.35 -19.13
CA SER A 223 7.73 1.89 -17.75
C SER A 223 6.89 0.61 -17.69
N TYR A 224 7.37 -0.38 -16.93
CA TYR A 224 6.67 -1.63 -16.69
C TYR A 224 6.20 -1.71 -15.24
N LEU A 225 4.92 -2.01 -15.04
CA LEU A 225 4.31 -2.18 -13.73
C LEU A 225 3.52 -3.48 -13.67
N THR A 226 3.57 -4.14 -12.52
CA THR A 226 2.88 -5.41 -12.29
C THR A 226 2.03 -5.34 -11.04
N PHE A 227 0.88 -6.00 -11.04
CA PHE A 227 -0.01 -6.14 -9.89
C PHE A 227 -0.34 -7.61 -9.64
N GLY A 228 0.01 -8.12 -8.45
CA GLY A 228 -0.17 -9.52 -8.09
C GLY A 228 -1.41 -9.75 -7.22
N ALA A 229 -2.06 -10.88 -7.45
CA ALA A 229 -3.11 -11.40 -6.59
C ALA A 229 -3.07 -12.93 -6.53
N GLN A 230 -3.53 -13.50 -5.43
CA GLN A 230 -3.56 -14.92 -5.18
C GLN A 230 -5.00 -15.40 -5.00
N ALA A 231 -5.33 -16.58 -5.52
CA ALA A 231 -6.64 -17.19 -5.34
C ALA A 231 -7.02 -17.28 -3.86
N ASN A 232 -8.29 -16.98 -3.55
CA ASN A 232 -8.81 -17.09 -2.21
C ASN A 232 -8.73 -18.55 -1.74
N SER A 233 -8.31 -18.76 -0.50
CA SER A 233 -8.36 -20.08 0.15
C SER A 233 -9.78 -20.50 0.55
N GLU A 234 -10.82 -19.89 -0.03
CA GLU A 234 -12.19 -20.32 0.22
C GLU A 234 -12.31 -21.79 -0.19
N THR A 235 -12.64 -22.63 0.78
CA THR A 235 -13.23 -23.94 0.48
C THR A 235 -14.40 -23.66 -0.42
N VAL A 236 -14.25 -23.91 -1.71
CA VAL A 236 -15.37 -24.08 -2.62
C VAL A 236 -16.29 -25.07 -1.90
N GLU A 237 -17.38 -24.58 -1.30
CA GLU A 237 -18.53 -25.44 -1.09
C GLU A 237 -18.91 -25.85 -2.49
N GLU A 238 -18.34 -26.97 -2.91
CA GLU A 238 -18.72 -27.67 -4.12
C GLU A 238 -20.23 -27.75 -4.01
N ASN A 239 -20.90 -27.03 -4.91
CA ASN A 239 -22.34 -27.09 -5.07
C ASN A 239 -22.63 -28.47 -5.67
N LEU A 240 -22.32 -29.51 -4.91
CA LEU A 240 -22.82 -30.85 -5.08
C LEU A 240 -24.34 -30.66 -5.17
N PRO A 241 -25.02 -31.24 -6.16
CA PRO A 241 -26.46 -31.22 -6.19
C PRO A 241 -26.94 -31.88 -4.89
N ILE A 242 -27.29 -31.05 -3.91
CA ILE A 242 -27.89 -31.49 -2.66
C ILE A 242 -29.23 -32.03 -3.11
N THR A 243 -29.31 -33.35 -3.22
CA THR A 243 -30.61 -33.99 -3.19
C THR A 243 -31.23 -33.55 -1.87
N GLU A 244 -32.24 -32.69 -1.95
CA GLU A 244 -33.06 -32.28 -0.82
C GLU A 244 -33.81 -33.52 -0.29
N ASP A 245 -33.11 -34.43 0.38
CA ASP A 245 -33.74 -35.24 1.40
C ASP A 245 -33.63 -34.45 2.70
N VAL A 246 -34.51 -33.44 2.81
CA VAL A 246 -34.82 -32.82 4.10
C VAL A 246 -35.37 -33.92 4.97
N GLY A 247 -34.45 -34.60 5.68
CA GLY A 247 -34.75 -35.52 6.75
C GLY A 247 -35.46 -34.75 7.86
N LYS A 248 -36.79 -34.57 7.69
CA LYS A 248 -37.69 -34.06 8.71
C LYS A 248 -37.52 -34.96 9.91
N SER A 249 -36.70 -34.52 10.87
CA SER A 249 -36.46 -35.27 12.09
C SER A 249 -37.80 -35.44 12.80
N PRO A 250 -38.38 -36.66 12.87
CA PRO A 250 -39.69 -36.88 13.48
C PRO A 250 -39.68 -36.49 14.97
N LEU A 251 -38.48 -36.45 15.58
CA LEU A 251 -38.26 -35.95 16.93
C LEU A 251 -38.69 -34.48 17.12
N LEU A 252 -38.37 -33.60 16.16
CA LEU A 252 -38.70 -32.17 16.26
C LEU A 252 -40.21 -31.95 16.07
N GLY A 253 -40.85 -32.74 15.20
CA GLY A 253 -42.31 -32.75 15.04
C GLY A 253 -43.05 -33.22 16.29
N LEU A 254 -42.56 -34.29 16.93
CA LEU A 254 -43.13 -34.79 18.19
C LEU A 254 -42.97 -33.77 19.33
N MET A 255 -41.82 -33.10 19.43
CA MET A 255 -41.61 -32.01 20.40
C MET A 255 -42.59 -30.85 20.19
N GLY A 256 -42.84 -30.48 18.92
CA GLY A 256 -43.83 -29.45 18.58
C GLY A 256 -45.26 -29.82 19.00
N VAL A 257 -45.68 -31.07 18.78
CA VAL A 257 -47.01 -31.56 19.20
C VAL A 257 -47.16 -31.58 20.72
N VAL A 258 -46.12 -32.00 21.45
CA VAL A 258 -46.13 -31.99 22.92
C VAL A 258 -46.27 -30.56 23.47
N LEU A 259 -45.55 -29.60 22.88
CA LEU A 259 -45.64 -28.19 23.26
C LEU A 259 -47.04 -27.60 23.02
N LEU A 260 -47.66 -27.91 21.87
CA LEU A 260 -49.02 -27.45 21.55
C LEU A 260 -50.06 -28.02 22.52
N LEU A 261 -49.98 -29.32 22.83
CA LEU A 261 -50.89 -29.95 23.79
C LEU A 261 -50.70 -29.38 25.21
N GLY A 262 -49.46 -29.11 25.61
CA GLY A 262 -49.16 -28.44 26.88
C GLY A 262 -49.78 -27.04 26.96
N GLY A 263 -49.68 -26.26 25.88
CA GLY A 263 -50.28 -24.92 25.78
C GLY A 263 -51.80 -24.94 25.88
N VAL A 264 -52.46 -25.87 25.16
CA VAL A 264 -53.93 -26.04 25.23
C VAL A 264 -54.36 -26.47 26.64
N GLY A 265 -53.63 -27.38 27.28
CA GLY A 265 -53.91 -27.83 28.65
C GLY A 265 -53.83 -26.69 29.67
N LEU A 266 -52.80 -25.85 29.57
CA LEU A 266 -52.66 -24.64 30.41
C LEU A 266 -53.81 -23.65 30.17
N GLY A 267 -54.25 -23.46 28.93
CA GLY A 267 -55.38 -22.61 28.59
C GLY A 267 -56.69 -23.09 29.21
N VAL A 268 -57.00 -24.38 29.09
CA VAL A 268 -58.19 -24.99 29.70
C VAL A 268 -58.13 -24.91 31.23
N TYR A 269 -56.97 -25.18 31.82
CA TYR A 269 -56.75 -25.07 33.26
C TYR A 269 -57.01 -23.65 33.77
N ALA A 270 -56.47 -22.63 33.08
CA ALA A 270 -56.69 -21.23 33.45
C ALA A 270 -58.16 -20.82 33.36
N VAL A 271 -58.89 -21.29 32.35
CA VAL A 271 -60.33 -21.02 32.20
C VAL A 271 -61.15 -21.71 33.30
N TRP A 272 -60.79 -22.94 33.69
CA TRP A 272 -61.48 -23.68 34.74
C TRP A 272 -61.28 -23.05 36.12
N PHE A 273 -60.05 -22.61 36.44
CA PHE A 273 -59.75 -21.95 37.71
C PHE A 273 -60.36 -20.54 37.83
N ARG A 274 -60.65 -19.87 36.72
CA ARG A 274 -61.31 -18.57 36.72
C ARG A 274 -62.83 -18.65 37.01
N LYS A 275 -63.41 -19.86 37.01
CA LYS A 275 -64.83 -20.12 37.29
C LYS A 275 -65.10 -20.61 38.73
N ARG A 276 -64.09 -20.68 39.59
CA ARG A 276 -64.24 -20.85 41.05
C ARG A 276 -63.89 -19.57 41.77
#